data_AF-A0A061A6X7-F1
#
_entry.id   AF-A0A061A6X7-F1
#
_cell.length_a   1.000
_cell.length_b   1.000
_cell.length_c   1.000
_cell.angle_alpha   90.00
_cell.angle_beta   90.00
_cell.angle_gamma   90.00
#
_symmetry.space_group_name_H-M   'P 1'
#
loop_
_entity.id
_entity.type
_entity.pdbx_description
1 polymer ?
#
loop_
_entity_poly.entity_id
_entity_poly.type
_entity_poly.pdbx_seq_one_letter_code
_entity_poly.pdbx_strand_id
1 'polypeptide(L)'
;MEYGRIDTWNGLTEMSWWSSNQSNMINGTDGSVFHPLLSRKELLYIFAADLCRSIHLGYVEDVDVKGIPAYRFAPPHDVLQSPEENPTNAGFCVPAGDCLGTGVLKVSVCREGKRWLITVTTLVGIKYVPHIHTVCFD
;
A
#
# COMPACT_ATOMS: atom_id res chain seq x y z
N MET A 1 -5.92 -2.96 20.98
CA MET A 1 -4.49 -3.11 21.33
C MET A 1 -3.69 -2.55 20.16
N GLU A 2 -2.94 -1.46 20.35
CA GLU A 2 -2.26 -0.74 19.26
C GLU A 2 -0.78 -1.14 19.17
N TYR A 3 -0.52 -2.42 18.91
CA TYR A 3 0.85 -2.92 18.81
C TYR A 3 1.45 -2.64 17.42
N GLY A 4 2.63 -2.04 17.38
CA GLY A 4 3.36 -1.74 16.13
C GLY A 4 2.76 -0.61 15.29
N ARG A 5 1.71 0.06 15.76
CA ARG A 5 1.08 1.19 15.06
C ARG A 5 2.04 2.37 14.99
N ILE A 6 2.13 3.00 13.83
CA ILE A 6 2.90 4.24 13.66
C ILE A 6 2.12 5.38 14.30
N ASP A 7 2.77 6.11 15.21
CA ASP A 7 2.22 7.32 15.81
C ASP A 7 2.61 8.57 15.01
N THR A 8 3.88 8.64 14.61
CA THR A 8 4.39 9.66 13.69
C THR A 8 5.39 9.08 12.71
N TRP A 9 5.48 9.69 11.52
CA TRP A 9 6.51 9.43 10.53
C TRP A 9 7.27 10.72 10.27
N ASN A 10 8.59 10.74 10.53
CA ASN A 10 9.41 11.95 10.45
C ASN A 10 8.82 13.15 11.24
N GLY A 11 8.21 12.88 12.39
CA GLY A 11 7.56 13.90 13.24
C GLY A 11 6.20 14.38 12.73
N LEU A 12 5.67 13.79 11.65
CA LEU A 12 4.36 14.11 11.09
C LEU A 12 3.33 13.04 11.46
N THR A 13 2.11 13.48 11.78
CA THR A 13 0.94 12.60 12.01
C THR A 13 0.15 12.32 10.72
N GLU A 14 0.36 13.14 9.69
CA GLU A 14 -0.19 12.98 8.34
C GLU A 14 0.79 13.53 7.31
N MET A 15 0.71 13.03 6.08
CA MET A 15 1.51 13.50 4.95
C MET A 15 0.90 14.76 4.31
N SER A 16 1.61 15.33 3.35
CA SER A 16 1.15 16.48 2.56
C SER A 16 1.40 16.31 1.06
N TRP A 17 1.72 15.10 0.62
CA TRP A 17 2.06 14.81 -0.78
C TRP A 17 0.84 14.61 -1.68
N TRP A 18 -0.27 14.13 -1.11
CA TRP A 18 -1.48 13.75 -1.85
C TRP A 18 -2.54 14.84 -1.82
N SER A 19 -3.50 14.79 -2.73
CA SER A 19 -4.49 15.86 -2.92
C SER A 19 -5.69 15.80 -1.96
N SER A 20 -5.80 14.75 -1.12
CA SER A 20 -6.87 14.61 -0.13
C SER A 20 -6.34 14.29 1.26
N ASN A 21 -7.05 14.74 2.31
CA ASN A 21 -6.70 14.43 3.70
C ASN A 21 -6.71 12.91 3.96
N GLN A 22 -7.68 12.19 3.38
CA GLN A 22 -7.77 10.74 3.50
C GLN A 22 -6.51 10.05 2.94
N SER A 23 -6.03 10.51 1.78
CA SER A 23 -4.85 9.95 1.12
C SER A 23 -3.56 10.24 1.88
N ASN A 24 -3.56 11.31 2.67
CA ASN A 24 -2.44 11.73 3.49
C ASN A 24 -2.38 11.05 4.88
N MET A 25 -3.37 10.26 5.28
CA MET A 25 -3.36 9.57 6.57
C MET A 25 -2.24 8.52 6.65
N ILE A 26 -1.56 8.47 7.80
CA ILE A 26 -0.63 7.41 8.18
C ILE A 26 -1.41 6.40 9.02
N ASN A 27 -1.73 5.25 8.44
CA ASN A 27 -2.57 4.23 9.04
C ASN A 27 -1.81 2.92 9.25
N GLY A 28 -2.01 2.30 10.41
CA GLY A 28 -1.53 0.96 10.70
C GLY A 28 -0.06 0.91 11.10
N THR A 29 0.63 -0.17 10.72
CA THR A 29 2.02 -0.46 11.11
C THR A 29 3.00 -0.18 9.96
N ASP A 30 4.28 -0.45 10.16
CA ASP A 30 5.27 -0.45 9.07
C ASP A 30 5.25 -1.73 8.21
N GLY A 31 4.36 -2.68 8.53
CA GLY A 31 4.22 -3.97 7.87
C GLY A 31 5.16 -5.07 8.36
N SER A 32 6.08 -4.77 9.29
CA SER A 32 6.99 -5.78 9.87
C SER A 32 6.31 -6.63 10.94
N VAL A 33 5.37 -6.02 11.67
CA VAL A 33 4.62 -6.65 12.76
C VAL A 33 3.17 -6.16 12.75
N PHE A 34 2.28 -6.99 13.29
CA PHE A 34 0.87 -6.69 13.49
C PHE A 34 0.45 -7.07 14.90
N HIS A 35 -0.73 -6.62 15.29
CA HIS A 35 -1.35 -7.00 16.56
C HIS A 35 -1.60 -8.52 16.63
N PRO A 36 -1.61 -9.12 17.84
CA PRO A 36 -1.82 -10.55 17.99
C PRO A 36 -3.27 -10.95 17.70
N LEU A 37 -3.48 -12.24 17.42
CA LEU A 37 -4.80 -12.86 17.18
C LEU A 37 -5.53 -12.32 15.94
N LEU A 38 -4.81 -12.31 14.82
CA LEU A 38 -5.36 -11.87 13.54
C LEU A 38 -6.61 -12.68 13.14
N SER A 39 -7.52 -12.02 12.44
CA SER A 39 -8.76 -12.56 11.90
C SER A 39 -8.73 -12.59 10.38
N ARG A 40 -9.29 -13.65 9.77
CA ARG A 40 -9.44 -13.74 8.31
C ARG A 40 -10.37 -12.68 7.71
N LYS A 41 -11.15 -11.97 8.54
CA LYS A 41 -12.15 -10.98 8.09
C LYS A 41 -11.68 -9.53 8.21
N GLU A 42 -10.51 -9.30 8.82
CA GLU A 42 -10.02 -7.94 9.04
C GLU A 42 -9.16 -7.46 7.88
N LEU A 43 -9.02 -6.13 7.78
CA LEU A 43 -8.06 -5.48 6.91
C LEU A 43 -6.88 -4.99 7.75
N LEU A 44 -5.68 -5.35 7.32
CA LEU A 44 -4.45 -4.90 7.97
C LEU A 44 -3.93 -3.67 7.25
N TYR A 45 -3.82 -2.55 7.94
CA TYR A 45 -3.26 -1.33 7.37
C TYR A 45 -1.75 -1.29 7.60
N ILE A 46 -1.04 -0.83 6.58
CA ILE A 46 0.38 -0.52 6.65
C ILE A 46 0.67 0.83 6.02
N PHE A 47 1.64 1.55 6.57
CA PHE A 47 2.26 2.69 5.91
C PHE A 47 3.42 2.18 5.06
N ALA A 48 3.21 2.08 3.75
CA ALA A 48 4.25 1.65 2.82
C ALA A 48 5.07 2.87 2.39
N ALA A 49 6.19 3.13 3.08
CA ALA A 49 7.08 4.26 2.78
C ALA A 49 7.53 4.30 1.32
N ASP A 50 7.67 3.13 0.67
CA ASP A 50 8.01 3.05 -0.74
C ASP A 50 6.90 3.57 -1.67
N LEU A 51 5.64 3.39 -1.29
CA LEU A 51 4.47 3.90 -2.00
C LEU A 51 4.11 5.33 -1.58
N CYS A 52 4.75 5.84 -0.53
CA CYS A 52 4.43 7.12 0.10
C CYS A 52 2.97 7.23 0.53
N ARG A 53 2.31 6.12 0.84
CA ARG A 53 0.92 6.10 1.28
C ARG A 53 0.63 4.93 2.20
N SER A 54 -0.46 5.05 2.94
CA SER A 54 -1.05 3.90 3.62
C SER A 54 -1.84 3.03 2.63
N ILE A 55 -1.74 1.72 2.80
CA ILE A 55 -2.52 0.71 2.06
C ILE A 55 -3.10 -0.31 3.03
N HIS A 56 -4.12 -1.05 2.59
CA HIS A 56 -4.67 -2.19 3.32
C HIS A 56 -4.28 -3.52 2.67
N LEU A 57 -4.23 -4.55 3.49
CA LEU A 57 -4.00 -5.94 3.11
C LEU A 57 -5.24 -6.76 3.51
N GLY A 58 -5.74 -7.54 2.56
CA GLY A 58 -6.82 -8.49 2.78
C GLY A 58 -6.29 -9.91 2.92
N TYR A 59 -6.99 -10.74 3.69
CA TYR A 59 -6.71 -12.18 3.79
C TYR A 59 -6.86 -12.84 2.41
N VAL A 60 -5.91 -13.71 2.08
CA VAL A 60 -5.90 -14.50 0.84
C VAL A 60 -6.20 -15.96 1.16
N GLU A 61 -5.38 -16.58 2.00
CA GLU A 61 -5.44 -18.02 2.30
C GLU A 61 -4.67 -18.37 3.58
N ASP A 62 -5.00 -19.54 4.15
CA ASP A 62 -4.20 -20.19 5.19
C ASP A 62 -2.99 -20.87 4.54
N VAL A 63 -1.83 -20.75 5.17
CA VAL A 63 -0.56 -21.25 4.62
C VAL A 63 0.24 -21.93 5.72
N ASP A 64 1.11 -22.85 5.32
CA ASP A 64 2.12 -23.42 6.21
C ASP A 64 3.49 -22.86 5.85
N VAL A 65 4.18 -22.27 6.83
CA VAL A 65 5.55 -21.78 6.67
C VAL A 65 6.44 -22.57 7.62
N LYS A 66 7.12 -23.58 7.08
CA LYS A 66 8.06 -24.43 7.85
C LYS A 66 7.41 -25.11 9.06
N GLY A 67 6.18 -25.61 8.89
CA GLY A 67 5.40 -26.27 9.94
C GLY A 67 4.65 -25.32 10.87
N ILE A 68 4.64 -24.02 10.57
CA ILE A 68 3.92 -22.99 11.32
C ILE A 68 2.69 -22.58 10.51
N PRO A 69 1.46 -22.84 11.01
CA PRO A 69 0.25 -22.32 10.42
C PRO A 69 0.25 -20.80 10.45
N ALA A 70 0.00 -20.18 9.31
CA ALA A 70 0.01 -18.73 9.13
C ALA A 70 -1.10 -18.30 8.18
N TYR A 71 -1.41 -17.01 8.20
CA TYR A 71 -2.32 -16.40 7.24
C TYR A 71 -1.53 -15.59 6.22
N ARG A 72 -1.88 -15.75 4.95
CA ARG A 72 -1.37 -14.91 3.88
C ARG A 72 -2.28 -13.71 3.71
N PHE A 73 -1.72 -12.52 3.85
CA PHE A 73 -2.36 -11.26 3.52
C PHE A 73 -1.66 -10.62 2.32
N ALA A 74 -2.42 -9.94 1.46
CA ALA A 74 -1.90 -9.21 0.30
C ALA A 74 -2.74 -7.96 0.02
N PRO A 75 -2.18 -6.92 -0.63
CA PRO A 75 -2.97 -5.80 -1.11
C PRO A 75 -4.02 -6.31 -2.12
N PRO A 76 -5.32 -6.06 -1.91
CA PRO A 76 -6.31 -6.36 -2.93
C PRO A 76 -6.19 -5.42 -4.13
N HIS A 77 -6.88 -5.77 -5.22
CA HIS A 77 -6.82 -5.02 -6.48
C HIS A 77 -7.22 -3.54 -6.30
N ASP A 78 -8.16 -3.27 -5.40
CA ASP A 78 -8.70 -1.95 -5.09
C ASP A 78 -7.67 -0.92 -4.61
N VAL A 79 -6.54 -1.35 -4.04
CA VAL A 79 -5.47 -0.48 -3.54
C VAL A 79 -4.86 0.38 -4.65
N LEU A 80 -4.73 -0.16 -5.86
CA LEU A 80 -4.14 0.53 -7.03
C LEU A 80 -5.12 0.66 -8.20
N GLN A 81 -6.43 0.47 -7.97
CA GLN A 81 -7.44 0.74 -8.98
C GLN A 81 -7.47 2.22 -9.37
N SER A 82 -7.75 2.48 -10.65
CA SER A 82 -7.92 3.84 -11.12
C SER A 82 -9.13 4.50 -10.44
N PRO A 83 -9.18 5.84 -10.35
CA PRO A 83 -10.31 6.53 -9.71
C PRO A 83 -11.66 6.35 -10.42
N GLU A 84 -11.66 5.97 -11.70
CA GLU A 84 -12.88 5.63 -12.44
C GLU A 84 -13.51 4.34 -11.89
N GLU A 85 -12.69 3.36 -11.48
CA GLU A 85 -13.15 2.11 -10.88
C GLU A 85 -13.32 2.22 -9.37
N ASN A 86 -12.40 2.92 -8.69
CA ASN A 86 -12.41 3.14 -7.26
C ASN A 86 -12.20 4.64 -6.93
N PRO A 87 -13.29 5.43 -6.80
CA PRO A 87 -13.21 6.88 -6.56
C PRO A 87 -12.43 7.28 -5.30
N THR A 88 -12.26 6.37 -4.34
CA THR A 88 -11.46 6.61 -3.13
C THR A 88 -9.97 6.83 -3.44
N ASN A 89 -9.49 6.37 -4.61
CA ASN A 89 -8.10 6.56 -5.02
C ASN A 89 -7.82 7.90 -5.71
N ALA A 90 -8.84 8.75 -5.94
CA ALA A 90 -8.67 10.04 -6.63
C ALA A 90 -7.63 10.96 -5.94
N GLY A 91 -7.54 10.89 -4.62
CA GLY A 91 -6.59 11.70 -3.85
C GLY A 91 -5.11 11.36 -4.10
N PHE A 92 -4.82 10.19 -4.68
CA PHE A 92 -3.45 9.78 -5.02
C PHE A 92 -3.00 10.24 -6.41
N CYS A 93 -3.83 10.99 -7.13
CA CYS A 93 -3.47 11.58 -8.40
C CYS A 93 -3.03 13.03 -8.19
N VAL A 94 -1.77 13.31 -8.55
CA VAL A 94 -1.16 14.62 -8.37
C VAL A 94 -0.37 15.02 -9.63
N PRO A 95 -0.71 16.15 -10.28
CA PRO A 95 -1.83 17.07 -9.97
C PRO A 95 -3.21 16.40 -10.07
N ALA A 96 -4.24 16.98 -9.45
CA ALA A 96 -5.58 16.38 -9.40
C ALA A 96 -6.11 16.10 -10.83
N GLY A 97 -6.57 14.87 -11.06
CA GLY A 97 -6.99 14.38 -12.38
C GLY A 97 -5.89 13.79 -13.25
N ASP A 98 -4.60 13.94 -12.89
CA ASP A 98 -3.47 13.28 -13.55
C ASP A 98 -3.27 11.88 -12.96
N CYS A 99 -4.18 10.97 -13.32
CA CYS A 99 -4.16 9.58 -12.89
C CYS A 99 -3.63 8.68 -14.00
N LEU A 100 -2.81 7.71 -13.61
CA LEU A 100 -2.46 6.60 -14.48
C LEU A 100 -3.53 5.51 -14.37
N GLY A 101 -3.54 4.57 -15.33
CA GLY A 101 -4.49 3.46 -15.31
C GLY A 101 -4.31 2.53 -14.11
N THR A 102 -5.28 1.64 -13.93
CA THR A 102 -5.29 0.62 -12.88
C THR A 102 -3.96 -0.14 -12.80
N GLY A 103 -3.47 -0.33 -11.57
CA GLY A 103 -2.23 -1.04 -11.26
C GLY A 103 -0.97 -0.17 -11.25
N VAL A 104 -1.09 1.13 -11.50
CA VAL A 104 0.06 2.06 -11.56
C VAL A 104 -0.14 3.23 -10.59
N LEU A 105 0.88 3.52 -9.79
CA LEU A 105 0.94 4.70 -8.91
C LEU A 105 2.14 5.58 -9.27
N LYS A 106 1.88 6.87 -9.49
CA LYS A 106 2.91 7.89 -9.69
C LYS A 106 3.39 8.38 -8.33
N VAL A 107 4.64 8.11 -7.97
CA VAL A 107 5.21 8.47 -6.65
C VAL A 107 6.25 9.59 -6.73
N SER A 108 6.29 10.32 -7.84
CA SER A 108 7.19 11.47 -8.02
C SER A 108 6.94 12.61 -7.01
N VAL A 109 5.82 12.59 -6.29
CA VAL A 109 5.46 13.61 -5.27
C VAL A 109 6.29 13.53 -3.99
N CYS A 110 6.88 12.36 -3.70
CA CYS A 110 7.62 12.10 -2.47
C CYS A 110 9.04 11.56 -2.73
N ARG A 111 9.36 11.23 -3.98
CA ARG A 111 10.67 10.76 -4.41
C ARG A 111 11.29 11.76 -5.37
N GLU A 112 12.33 12.43 -4.89
CA GLU A 112 13.05 13.42 -5.69
C GLU A 112 13.79 12.78 -6.88
N GLY A 113 13.97 13.57 -7.94
CA GLY A 113 14.97 13.33 -8.97
C GLY A 113 14.51 12.67 -10.27
N LYS A 114 13.40 11.91 -10.33
CA LYS A 114 12.96 11.18 -11.56
C LYS A 114 11.44 10.88 -11.62
N ARG A 115 10.94 10.45 -12.79
CA ARG A 115 9.56 9.94 -12.96
C ARG A 115 9.45 8.51 -12.43
N TRP A 116 9.23 8.42 -11.11
CA TRP A 116 9.03 7.16 -10.42
C TRP A 116 7.59 6.68 -10.57
N LEU A 117 7.43 5.51 -11.20
CA LEU A 117 6.17 4.78 -11.26
C LEU A 117 6.30 3.49 -10.47
N ILE A 118 5.26 3.15 -9.72
CA ILE A 118 5.17 1.89 -9.02
C ILE A 118 4.05 1.06 -9.60
N THR A 119 4.36 -0.19 -9.88
CA THR A 119 3.38 -1.20 -10.28
C THR A 119 3.45 -2.38 -9.34
N VAL A 120 2.30 -2.92 -8.96
CA VAL A 120 2.26 -4.22 -8.28
C VAL A 120 2.15 -5.28 -9.37
N THR A 121 3.27 -5.96 -9.65
CA THR A 121 3.25 -7.10 -10.56
C THR A 121 2.69 -8.30 -9.79
N THR A 122 1.49 -8.73 -10.14
CA THR A 122 1.11 -10.13 -9.94
C THR A 122 1.95 -10.93 -10.92
N LEU A 123 3.06 -11.53 -10.46
CA LEU A 123 3.75 -12.55 -11.24
C LEU A 123 2.77 -13.73 -11.38
N VAL A 124 2.02 -13.75 -12.48
CA VAL A 124 1.27 -14.93 -12.92
C VAL A 124 2.33 -15.97 -13.31
N GLY A 125 2.79 -16.77 -12.35
CA GLY A 125 3.69 -17.89 -12.66
C GLY A 125 4.56 -18.47 -11.56
N ILE A 126 4.78 -17.82 -10.41
CA ILE A 126 5.55 -18.44 -9.31
C ILE A 126 4.89 -18.08 -7.99
N LYS A 127 4.61 -19.09 -7.17
CA LYS A 127 4.05 -18.96 -5.83
C LYS A 127 4.71 -17.79 -5.07
N TYR A 128 3.86 -16.88 -4.66
CA TYR A 128 3.94 -16.09 -3.43
C TYR A 128 4.86 -14.86 -3.43
N VAL A 129 4.17 -13.71 -3.43
CA VAL A 129 4.41 -12.39 -2.79
C VAL A 129 4.24 -11.30 -3.87
N PRO A 130 3.25 -10.38 -3.75
CA PRO A 130 3.23 -9.22 -4.61
C PRO A 130 4.48 -8.39 -4.31
N HIS A 131 5.45 -8.44 -5.21
CA HIS A 131 6.60 -7.57 -5.13
C HIS A 131 6.20 -6.21 -5.68
N ILE A 132 6.46 -5.17 -4.90
CA ILE A 132 6.34 -3.79 -5.35
C ILE A 132 7.50 -3.54 -6.30
N HIS A 133 7.22 -3.43 -7.60
CA HIS A 133 8.23 -3.07 -8.59
C HIS A 133 8.24 -1.56 -8.77
N THR A 134 9.37 -0.93 -8.45
CA THR A 134 9.63 0.48 -8.75
C THR A 134 10.28 0.56 -10.12
N VAL A 135 9.62 1.23 -11.06
CA VAL A 135 10.18 1.52 -12.38
C VAL A 135 10.53 3.00 -12.45
N CYS A 136 11.78 3.27 -12.81
CA CYS A 136 12.25 4.62 -13.03
C CYS A 136 12.35 4.87 -14.54
N PHE A 137 11.67 5.91 -15.02
CA PHE A 137 11.83 6.38 -16.40
C PHE A 137 12.73 7.62 -16.41
N ASP A 138 13.83 7.54 -17.17
CA ASP A 138 14.73 8.66 -17.44
C ASP A 138 14.07 9.71 -18.37
#